data_AF-A0A7C4WBE0-F1
#
_entry.id   AF-A0A7C4WBE0-F1
#
_cell.length_a   1.000
_cell.length_b   1.000
_cell.length_c   1.000
_cell.angle_alpha   90.00
_cell.angle_beta   90.00
_cell.angle_gamma   90.00
#
_symmetry.space_group_name_H-M   'P 1'
#
loop_
_entity.id
_entity.type
_entity.pdbx_description
1 polymer ?
#
loop_
_entity_poly.entity_id
_entity_poly.type
_entity_poly.pdbx_seq_one_letter_code
_entity_poly.pdbx_strand_id
1 'polypeptide(L)'
;MPLTIAIQPDDYTNPATGREDASSPRWAECLRAAGHEVRWVDVFRPDILEQLRGCHGFMWRHAHLSDHRQIARRLLPVIERDLGLPVYPDQNTCWHYDDKIAQAYLFQAHGIPCPRTWVWFNRELAVQWAQNEARYPLVLKLASGAGSTNVKLITGAYDAVAEIDRLFTHGTIALSVEPWAEGRWQIKGWRNRLRAALRLALKGAAPVAPPCTHYAWERQKNYALFQEFLPGNAWDTRVTVIGNRAFGFRRFNREGDFRASGSGRIDHDPSQIDPRFIGLTFAIASKLKMQSCAIDGLWRGEEPVVAEITYTYVSYAVHDCPGHWELQGGPEDGALTWVAGHMWPEEAQVQDFLVRLQRRWA
;
A
#
# COMPACT_ATOMS: atom_id res chain seq x y z
N MET A 1 -13.40 -29.95 11.27
CA MET A 1 -14.72 -29.62 10.68
C MET A 1 -14.48 -28.59 9.58
N PRO A 2 -15.17 -28.66 8.43
CA PRO A 2 -15.04 -27.64 7.40
C PRO A 2 -15.51 -26.30 7.97
N LEU A 3 -14.66 -25.28 7.84
CA LEU A 3 -15.00 -23.90 8.20
C LEU A 3 -15.47 -23.15 6.95
N THR A 4 -16.41 -22.24 7.11
CA THR A 4 -16.85 -21.32 6.05
C THR A 4 -16.13 -19.97 6.18
N ILE A 5 -15.33 -19.58 5.19
CA ILE A 5 -14.59 -18.31 5.16
C ILE A 5 -15.28 -17.36 4.18
N ALA A 6 -15.60 -16.16 4.63
CA ALA A 6 -16.12 -15.10 3.78
C ALA A 6 -14.99 -14.39 3.03
N ILE A 7 -15.16 -14.17 1.72
CA ILE A 7 -14.21 -13.43 0.90
C ILE A 7 -14.95 -12.32 0.15
N GLN A 8 -14.47 -11.10 0.31
CA GLN A 8 -14.82 -10.00 -0.60
C GLN A 8 -14.01 -10.15 -1.89
N PRO A 9 -14.66 -10.30 -3.06
CA PRO A 9 -13.95 -10.31 -4.34
C PRO A 9 -13.10 -9.05 -4.57
N ASP A 10 -11.95 -9.26 -5.18
CA ASP A 10 -11.10 -8.26 -5.80
C ASP A 10 -10.84 -8.62 -7.26
N ASP A 11 -10.59 -7.61 -8.09
CA ASP A 11 -10.45 -7.74 -9.55
C ASP A 11 -9.21 -7.00 -10.08
N TYR A 12 -8.19 -6.84 -9.23
CA TYR A 12 -6.99 -6.09 -9.57
C TYR A 12 -6.31 -6.67 -10.80
N THR A 13 -6.14 -5.82 -11.80
CA THR A 13 -5.43 -6.14 -13.04
C THR A 13 -4.47 -5.00 -13.31
N ASN A 14 -3.22 -5.31 -13.68
CA ASN A 14 -2.29 -4.28 -14.09
C ASN A 14 -2.80 -3.63 -15.39
N PRO A 15 -3.16 -2.34 -15.40
CA PRO A 15 -3.76 -1.70 -16.58
C PRO A 15 -2.76 -1.54 -17.74
N ALA A 16 -1.46 -1.58 -17.47
CA ALA A 16 -0.42 -1.45 -18.49
C ALA A 16 -0.13 -2.78 -19.22
N THR A 17 -0.21 -3.91 -18.50
CA THR A 17 0.14 -5.23 -19.04
C THR A 17 -1.04 -6.16 -19.23
N GLY A 18 -2.19 -5.86 -18.62
CA GLY A 18 -3.35 -6.75 -18.55
C GLY A 18 -3.13 -7.98 -17.66
N ARG A 19 -2.00 -8.05 -16.92
CA ARG A 19 -1.71 -9.17 -16.01
C ARG A 19 -2.66 -9.09 -14.82
N GLU A 20 -3.49 -10.11 -14.65
CA GLU A 20 -4.33 -10.28 -13.46
C GLU A 20 -3.45 -10.41 -12.22
N ASP A 21 -3.85 -9.72 -11.15
CA ASP A 21 -3.16 -9.67 -9.87
C ASP A 21 -4.16 -9.73 -8.72
N ALA A 22 -5.34 -10.33 -8.90
CA ALA A 22 -6.35 -10.48 -7.85
C ALA A 22 -5.94 -11.56 -6.83
N SER A 23 -6.14 -11.29 -5.54
CA SER A 23 -5.83 -12.25 -4.48
C SER A 23 -7.00 -13.19 -4.17
N SER A 24 -8.23 -12.71 -4.26
CA SER A 24 -9.42 -13.44 -3.84
C SER A 24 -9.66 -14.76 -4.59
N PRO A 25 -9.40 -14.89 -5.92
CA PRO A 25 -9.52 -16.19 -6.60
C PRO A 25 -8.51 -17.21 -6.09
N ARG A 26 -7.26 -16.80 -5.82
CA ARG A 26 -6.20 -17.64 -5.29
C ARG A 26 -6.48 -18.06 -3.84
N TRP A 27 -6.92 -17.13 -3.00
CA TRP A 27 -7.37 -17.47 -1.65
C TRP A 27 -8.49 -18.52 -1.68
N ALA A 28 -9.48 -18.34 -2.55
CA ALA A 28 -10.58 -19.26 -2.67
C ALA A 28 -10.13 -20.65 -3.13
N GLU A 29 -9.18 -20.74 -4.06
CA GLU A 29 -8.56 -21.99 -4.50
C GLU A 29 -7.83 -22.69 -3.35
N CYS A 30 -6.93 -21.99 -2.65
CA CYS A 30 -6.16 -22.55 -1.54
C CYS A 30 -7.06 -23.01 -0.38
N LEU A 31 -8.08 -22.23 -0.02
CA LEU A 31 -9.03 -22.59 1.05
C LEU A 31 -9.86 -23.83 0.69
N ARG A 32 -10.33 -23.94 -0.56
CA ARG A 32 -11.06 -25.12 -1.04
C ARG A 32 -10.16 -26.35 -1.08
N ALA A 33 -8.93 -26.20 -1.55
CA ALA A 33 -7.94 -27.29 -1.54
C ALA A 33 -7.64 -27.80 -0.13
N ALA A 34 -7.71 -26.92 0.89
CA ALA A 34 -7.58 -27.28 2.29
C ALA A 34 -8.88 -27.85 2.92
N GLY A 35 -9.95 -28.06 2.15
CA GLY A 35 -11.20 -28.65 2.63
C GLY A 35 -12.15 -27.68 3.34
N HIS A 36 -12.00 -26.37 3.11
CA HIS A 36 -12.85 -25.33 3.68
C HIS A 36 -13.83 -24.76 2.64
N GLU A 37 -14.95 -24.21 3.12
CA GLU A 37 -15.95 -23.57 2.27
C GLU A 37 -15.64 -22.09 2.09
N VAL A 38 -15.91 -21.57 0.89
CA VAL A 38 -15.76 -20.14 0.57
C VAL A 38 -17.13 -19.54 0.33
N ARG A 39 -17.46 -18.49 1.08
CA ARG A 39 -18.62 -17.64 0.84
C ARG A 39 -18.18 -16.31 0.24
N TRP A 40 -18.64 -16.04 -0.97
CA TRP A 40 -18.47 -14.71 -1.57
C TRP A 40 -19.42 -13.73 -0.91
N VAL A 41 -18.91 -12.59 -0.48
CA VAL A 41 -19.69 -11.50 0.12
C VAL A 41 -19.41 -10.19 -0.60
N ASP A 42 -20.24 -9.18 -0.35
CA ASP A 42 -20.16 -7.87 -0.97
C ASP A 42 -20.21 -6.75 0.07
N VAL A 43 -19.04 -6.17 0.36
CA VAL A 43 -18.83 -5.08 1.32
C VAL A 43 -19.44 -3.75 0.88
N PHE A 44 -19.89 -3.64 -0.37
CA PHE A 44 -20.57 -2.44 -0.88
C PHE A 44 -22.07 -2.49 -0.61
N ARG A 45 -22.60 -3.61 -0.15
CA ARG A 45 -24.04 -3.77 0.16
C ARG A 45 -24.36 -3.44 1.62
N PRO A 46 -25.57 -2.92 1.89
CA PRO A 46 -25.98 -2.60 3.25
C PRO A 46 -26.20 -3.85 4.14
N ASP A 47 -26.32 -5.04 3.54
CA ASP A 47 -26.60 -6.32 4.21
C ASP A 47 -25.31 -7.12 4.53
N ILE A 48 -24.14 -6.49 4.49
CA ILE A 48 -22.84 -7.16 4.69
C ILE A 48 -22.76 -7.97 6.00
N LEU A 49 -23.32 -7.45 7.11
CA LEU A 49 -23.30 -8.17 8.38
C LEU A 49 -24.20 -9.42 8.34
N GLU A 50 -25.30 -9.41 7.57
CA GLU A 50 -26.10 -10.61 7.33
C GLU A 50 -25.35 -11.64 6.50
N GLN A 51 -24.64 -11.20 5.45
CA GLN A 51 -23.85 -12.09 4.60
C GLN A 51 -22.76 -12.84 5.39
N LEU A 52 -22.21 -12.21 6.43
CA LEU A 52 -21.19 -12.78 7.31
C LEU A 52 -21.74 -13.77 8.37
N ARG A 53 -23.06 -13.88 8.55
CA ARG A 53 -23.64 -14.78 9.58
C ARG A 53 -23.26 -16.24 9.33
N GLY A 54 -22.69 -16.90 10.33
CA GLY A 54 -22.25 -18.29 10.23
C GLY A 54 -20.91 -18.48 9.50
N CYS A 55 -20.22 -17.40 9.14
CA CYS A 55 -18.82 -17.48 8.71
C CYS A 55 -17.89 -17.57 9.92
N HIS A 56 -16.71 -18.15 9.69
CA HIS A 56 -15.68 -18.41 10.69
C HIS A 56 -14.46 -17.49 10.52
N GLY A 57 -14.37 -16.77 9.41
CA GLY A 57 -13.33 -15.78 9.12
C GLY A 57 -13.71 -14.92 7.91
N PHE A 58 -13.02 -13.80 7.74
CA PHE A 58 -13.24 -12.86 6.64
C PHE A 58 -11.92 -12.43 5.99
N MET A 59 -11.85 -12.44 4.66
CA MET A 59 -10.67 -11.99 3.91
C MET A 59 -11.04 -10.94 2.86
N TRP A 60 -10.26 -9.85 2.79
CA TRP A 60 -10.42 -8.82 1.77
C TRP A 60 -9.10 -8.09 1.47
N ARG A 61 -8.65 -8.15 0.21
CA ARG A 61 -7.58 -7.27 -0.27
C ARG A 61 -8.20 -5.97 -0.77
N HIS A 62 -8.29 -4.96 0.11
CA HIS A 62 -8.71 -3.63 -0.26
C HIS A 62 -7.55 -2.78 -0.82
N ALA A 63 -7.76 -2.14 -1.97
CA ALA A 63 -6.79 -1.24 -2.57
C ALA A 63 -6.64 0.07 -1.78
N HIS A 64 -5.67 0.88 -2.22
CA HIS A 64 -5.46 2.27 -1.78
C HIS A 64 -6.54 3.25 -2.31
N LEU A 65 -7.62 2.73 -2.87
CA LEU A 65 -8.72 3.51 -3.44
C LEU A 65 -9.56 4.11 -2.31
N SER A 66 -10.04 5.34 -2.49
CA SER A 66 -10.73 6.09 -1.43
C SER A 66 -12.05 5.48 -0.99
N ASP A 67 -12.79 4.86 -1.90
CA ASP A 67 -14.00 4.08 -1.63
C ASP A 67 -13.72 2.82 -0.80
N HIS A 68 -12.69 2.05 -1.18
CA HIS A 68 -12.23 0.88 -0.43
C HIS A 68 -11.81 1.28 0.98
N ARG A 69 -10.99 2.33 1.12
CA ARG A 69 -10.54 2.84 2.42
C ARG A 69 -11.71 3.35 3.27
N GLN A 70 -12.71 3.98 2.65
CA GLN A 70 -13.92 4.44 3.34
C GLN A 70 -14.67 3.28 4.02
N ILE A 71 -14.79 2.15 3.32
CA ILE A 71 -15.43 0.94 3.84
C ILE A 71 -14.53 0.25 4.87
N ALA A 72 -13.27 -0.05 4.50
CA ALA A 72 -12.34 -0.82 5.31
C ALA A 72 -12.14 -0.24 6.72
N ARG A 73 -11.93 1.07 6.83
CA ARG A 73 -11.74 1.77 8.11
C ARG A 73 -12.96 1.73 9.04
N ARG A 74 -14.15 1.46 8.51
CA ARG A 74 -15.41 1.42 9.27
C ARG A 74 -15.85 -0.01 9.56
N LEU A 75 -15.72 -0.88 8.57
CA LEU A 75 -16.24 -2.24 8.60
C LEU A 75 -15.28 -3.22 9.28
N LEU A 76 -13.98 -3.19 8.93
CA LEU A 76 -13.03 -4.19 9.44
C LEU A 76 -12.90 -4.18 10.98
N PRO A 77 -12.83 -3.02 11.67
CA PRO A 77 -12.81 -3.00 13.13
C PRO A 77 -14.03 -3.69 13.75
N VAL A 78 -15.21 -3.54 13.14
CA VAL A 78 -16.48 -4.15 13.63
C VAL A 78 -16.46 -5.66 13.42
N ILE A 79 -16.03 -6.13 12.25
CA ILE A 79 -15.92 -7.58 11.96
C ILE A 79 -14.93 -8.24 12.93
N GLU A 80 -13.77 -7.61 13.15
CA GLU A 80 -12.72 -8.18 13.99
C GLU A 80 -13.07 -8.11 15.48
N ARG A 81 -13.47 -6.93 15.98
CA ARG A 81 -13.62 -6.69 17.43
C ARG A 81 -14.99 -7.08 17.95
N ASP A 82 -16.06 -6.75 17.22
CA ASP A 82 -17.43 -6.91 17.70
C ASP A 82 -18.06 -8.23 17.24
N LEU A 83 -17.77 -8.70 16.02
CA LEU A 83 -18.17 -10.05 15.59
C LEU A 83 -17.19 -11.14 16.03
N GLY A 84 -15.96 -10.76 16.45
CA GLY A 84 -14.94 -11.68 16.91
C GLY A 84 -14.44 -12.65 15.84
N LEU A 85 -14.59 -12.30 14.56
CA LEU A 85 -14.12 -13.10 13.43
C LEU A 85 -12.62 -12.84 13.21
N PRO A 86 -11.79 -13.88 13.00
CA PRO A 86 -10.48 -13.71 12.40
C PRO A 86 -10.59 -13.01 11.03
N VAL A 87 -9.84 -11.93 10.86
CA VAL A 87 -9.83 -11.12 9.63
C VAL A 87 -8.44 -11.14 8.98
N TYR A 88 -8.41 -11.10 7.65
CA TYR A 88 -7.23 -10.73 6.88
C TYR A 88 -7.57 -9.59 5.89
N PRO A 89 -6.88 -8.44 5.93
CA PRO A 89 -5.93 -8.03 6.97
C PRO A 89 -6.64 -7.65 8.28
N ASP A 90 -6.05 -8.00 9.40
CA ASP A 90 -6.47 -7.56 10.74
C ASP A 90 -6.09 -6.09 11.00
N GLN A 91 -6.61 -5.52 12.09
CA GLN A 91 -6.41 -4.11 12.41
C GLN A 91 -4.94 -3.78 12.59
N ASN A 92 -4.14 -4.63 13.25
CA ASN A 92 -2.69 -4.42 13.38
C ASN A 92 -1.99 -4.31 12.02
N THR A 93 -2.52 -5.00 11.03
CA THR A 93 -1.97 -5.07 9.67
C THR A 93 -2.40 -3.89 8.78
N CYS A 94 -3.65 -3.41 8.87
CA CYS A 94 -4.17 -2.47 7.87
C CYS A 94 -4.60 -1.08 8.35
N TRP A 95 -4.68 -0.79 9.66
CA TRP A 95 -5.25 0.49 10.13
C TRP A 95 -4.50 1.74 9.60
N HIS A 96 -3.17 1.62 9.43
CA HIS A 96 -2.26 2.64 8.92
C HIS A 96 -2.02 2.57 7.40
N TYR A 97 -2.72 1.67 6.70
CA TYR A 97 -2.52 1.48 5.27
C TYR A 97 -2.95 2.73 4.49
N ASP A 98 -2.11 3.09 3.50
CA ASP A 98 -2.28 4.26 2.65
C ASP A 98 -2.47 5.57 3.43
N ASP A 99 -1.78 5.67 4.57
CA ASP A 99 -1.75 6.83 5.44
C ASP A 99 -0.33 7.07 5.98
N LYS A 100 0.45 7.82 5.21
CA LYS A 100 1.84 8.15 5.52
C LYS A 100 1.98 9.01 6.78
N ILE A 101 0.92 9.70 7.22
CA ILE A 101 0.91 10.42 8.49
C ILE A 101 0.81 9.44 9.65
N ALA A 102 -0.15 8.51 9.59
CA ALA A 102 -0.29 7.45 10.60
C ALA A 102 1.01 6.63 10.72
N GLN A 103 1.63 6.29 9.58
CA GLN A 103 2.91 5.57 9.56
C GLN A 103 4.05 6.38 10.17
N ALA A 104 4.12 7.70 9.93
CA ALA A 104 5.15 8.55 10.54
C ALA A 104 5.09 8.51 12.08
N TYR A 105 3.88 8.59 12.65
CA TYR A 105 3.70 8.45 14.10
C TYR A 105 4.00 7.04 14.59
N LEU A 106 3.56 6.02 13.84
CA LEU A 106 3.80 4.61 14.18
C LEU A 106 5.30 4.31 14.24
N PHE A 107 6.09 4.78 13.26
CA PHE A 107 7.53 4.56 13.23
C PHE A 107 8.22 5.26 14.40
N GLN A 108 7.86 6.50 14.69
CA GLN A 108 8.42 7.24 15.82
C GLN A 108 8.09 6.58 17.16
N ALA A 109 6.83 6.19 17.37
CA ALA A 109 6.38 5.54 18.60
C ALA A 109 7.09 4.21 18.87
N HIS A 110 7.44 3.47 17.82
CA HIS A 110 8.15 2.20 17.93
C HIS A 110 9.66 2.30 17.72
N GLY A 111 10.22 3.50 17.54
CA GLY A 111 11.65 3.68 17.25
C GLY A 111 12.11 2.90 16.01
N ILE A 112 11.25 2.79 15.00
CA ILE A 112 11.61 2.16 13.72
C ILE A 112 12.54 3.13 12.97
N PRO A 113 13.71 2.69 12.49
CA PRO A 113 14.64 3.56 11.77
C PRO A 113 13.96 4.05 10.50
N CYS A 114 13.78 5.36 10.37
CA CYS A 114 13.13 5.97 9.21
C CYS A 114 13.79 7.33 8.88
N PRO A 115 13.64 7.84 7.64
CA PRO A 115 14.01 9.22 7.35
C PRO A 115 13.25 10.18 8.27
N ARG A 116 13.90 11.27 8.71
CA ARG A 116 13.25 12.23 9.60
C ARG A 116 12.01 12.79 8.92
N THR A 117 10.88 12.78 9.63
CA THR A 117 9.58 13.15 9.07
C THR A 117 8.91 14.20 9.94
N TRP A 118 8.39 15.25 9.32
CA TRP A 118 7.68 16.36 9.96
C TRP A 118 6.23 16.36 9.49
N VAL A 119 5.31 16.34 10.45
CA VAL A 119 3.87 16.45 10.23
C VAL A 119 3.39 17.73 10.87
N TRP A 120 2.85 18.64 10.07
CA TRP A 120 2.31 19.90 10.52
C TRP A 120 0.79 19.94 10.34
N PHE A 121 0.07 20.27 11.40
CA PHE A 121 -1.38 20.55 11.36
C PHE A 121 -1.71 22.03 11.59
N ASN A 122 -0.69 22.86 11.79
CA ASN A 122 -0.82 24.30 11.89
C ASN A 122 0.02 24.93 10.78
N ARG A 123 -0.61 25.81 9.99
CA ARG A 123 -0.01 26.44 8.81
C ARG A 123 1.14 27.36 9.21
N GLU A 124 0.92 28.22 10.20
CA GLU A 124 1.88 29.24 10.62
C GLU A 124 3.17 28.61 11.15
N LEU A 125 3.06 27.57 11.97
CA LEU A 125 4.20 26.79 12.46
C LEU A 125 4.94 26.09 11.30
N ALA A 126 4.20 25.52 10.34
CA ALA A 126 4.80 24.88 9.16
C ALA A 126 5.61 25.88 8.32
N VAL A 127 5.07 27.08 8.08
CA VAL A 127 5.73 28.15 7.33
C VAL A 127 6.96 28.65 8.06
N GLN A 128 6.86 28.90 9.37
CA GLN A 128 7.99 29.32 10.19
C GLN A 128 9.13 28.30 10.16
N TRP A 129 8.82 27.02 10.33
CA TRP A 129 9.80 25.94 10.22
C TRP A 129 10.43 25.89 8.81
N ALA A 130 9.61 25.94 7.76
CA ALA A 130 10.07 25.87 6.38
C ALA A 130 11.03 27.02 6.02
N GLN A 131 10.83 28.22 6.59
CA GLN A 131 11.64 29.39 6.33
C GLN A 131 12.93 29.44 7.16
N ASN A 132 12.87 29.02 8.42
CA ASN A 132 13.92 29.33 9.39
C ASN A 132 14.73 28.11 9.86
N GLU A 133 14.17 26.89 9.78
CA GLU A 133 14.76 25.69 10.39
C GLU A 133 15.02 24.55 9.40
N ALA A 134 14.19 24.44 8.35
CA ALA A 134 14.27 23.37 7.37
C ALA A 134 15.59 23.39 6.58
N ARG A 135 16.17 22.21 6.38
CA ARG A 135 17.36 22.00 5.55
C ARG A 135 16.95 21.31 4.25
N TYR A 136 17.19 21.98 3.13
CA TYR A 136 16.80 21.51 1.80
C TYR A 136 17.95 20.74 1.11
N PRO A 137 17.62 19.78 0.22
CA PRO A 137 16.28 19.42 -0.24
C PRO A 137 15.48 18.54 0.73
N LEU A 138 14.15 18.59 0.61
CA LEU A 138 13.19 17.79 1.36
C LEU A 138 12.21 17.08 0.41
N VAL A 139 11.57 16.02 0.88
CA VAL A 139 10.52 15.30 0.16
C VAL A 139 9.16 15.67 0.75
N LEU A 140 8.33 16.35 -0.03
CA LEU A 140 6.92 16.57 0.28
C LEU A 140 6.10 15.35 -0.14
N LYS A 141 5.24 14.85 0.73
CA LYS A 141 4.32 13.73 0.45
C LYS A 141 2.88 14.12 0.80
N LEU A 142 1.91 13.55 0.10
CA LEU A 142 0.54 13.47 0.64
C LEU A 142 0.39 12.22 1.51
N ALA A 143 -0.61 12.19 2.38
CA ALA A 143 -0.89 11.07 3.28
C ALA A 143 -1.23 9.79 2.50
N SER A 144 -2.07 9.90 1.48
CA SER A 144 -2.48 8.78 0.63
C SER A 144 -1.88 8.85 -0.77
N GLY A 145 -1.84 7.69 -1.44
CA GLY A 145 -1.41 7.52 -2.83
C GLY A 145 -0.32 6.46 -2.99
N ALA A 146 -0.33 5.83 -4.17
CA ALA A 146 0.58 4.76 -4.56
C ALA A 146 1.46 5.15 -5.77
N GLY A 147 2.54 4.40 -6.00
CA GLY A 147 3.41 4.60 -7.18
C GLY A 147 4.12 5.96 -7.21
N SER A 148 4.33 6.59 -6.05
CA SER A 148 4.96 7.90 -5.90
C SER A 148 4.31 9.06 -6.67
N THR A 149 3.02 8.96 -7.04
CA THR A 149 2.22 10.05 -7.66
C THR A 149 2.06 11.27 -6.75
N ASN A 150 2.17 11.05 -5.44
CA ASN A 150 2.01 12.05 -4.40
C ASN A 150 3.31 12.31 -3.63
N VAL A 151 4.42 12.41 -4.37
CA VAL A 151 5.76 12.65 -3.82
C VAL A 151 6.48 13.69 -4.69
N LYS A 152 6.95 14.78 -4.08
CA LYS A 152 7.64 15.90 -4.75
C LYS A 152 8.91 16.27 -4.00
N LEU A 153 10.02 16.49 -4.72
CA LEU A 153 11.24 17.06 -4.15
C LEU A 153 11.10 18.58 -4.05
N ILE A 154 11.42 19.13 -2.88
CA ILE A 154 11.37 20.56 -2.58
C ILE A 154 12.79 21.01 -2.28
N THR A 155 13.31 21.94 -3.09
CA THR A 155 14.72 22.35 -3.05
C THR A 155 14.96 23.65 -2.29
N GLY A 156 13.90 24.34 -1.86
CA GLY A 156 14.03 25.59 -1.10
C GLY A 156 12.76 26.02 -0.37
N ALA A 157 12.92 27.00 0.51
CA ALA A 157 11.86 27.49 1.39
C ALA A 157 10.68 28.12 0.63
N TYR A 158 10.94 28.80 -0.48
CA TYR A 158 9.88 29.41 -1.30
C TYR A 158 8.87 28.36 -1.79
N ASP A 159 9.36 27.28 -2.40
CA ASP A 159 8.53 26.17 -2.89
C ASP A 159 7.82 25.44 -1.75
N ALA A 160 8.50 25.26 -0.61
CA ALA A 160 7.91 24.65 0.57
C ALA A 160 6.71 25.44 1.09
N VAL A 161 6.86 26.76 1.24
CA VAL A 161 5.78 27.65 1.71
C VAL A 161 4.62 27.68 0.72
N ALA A 162 4.89 27.71 -0.59
CA ALA A 162 3.84 27.66 -1.60
C ALA A 162 3.00 26.38 -1.52
N GLU A 163 3.64 25.23 -1.30
CA GLU A 163 2.95 23.95 -1.13
C GLU A 163 2.19 23.87 0.20
N ILE A 164 2.77 24.38 1.30
CA ILE A 164 2.09 24.49 2.59
C ILE A 164 0.82 25.33 2.43
N ASP A 165 0.92 26.51 1.83
CA ASP A 165 -0.22 27.40 1.60
C ASP A 165 -1.29 26.73 0.74
N ARG A 166 -0.87 26.03 -0.31
CA ARG A 166 -1.79 25.24 -1.14
C ARG A 166 -2.52 24.20 -0.31
N LEU A 167 -1.83 23.42 0.52
CA LEU A 167 -2.42 22.35 1.33
C LEU A 167 -3.34 22.86 2.45
N PHE A 168 -3.08 24.04 3.02
CA PHE A 168 -3.92 24.62 4.08
C PHE A 168 -5.08 25.49 3.56
N THR A 169 -5.02 26.00 2.33
CA THR A 169 -6.10 26.82 1.76
C THR A 169 -7.10 25.98 0.97
N HIS A 170 -6.67 25.48 -0.18
CA HIS A 170 -7.52 24.75 -1.09
C HIS A 170 -7.26 23.25 -0.98
N GLY A 171 -6.09 22.77 -0.57
CA GLY A 171 -5.76 21.35 -0.63
C GLY A 171 -5.66 20.83 -2.07
N THR A 172 -5.42 19.53 -2.21
CA THR A 172 -5.23 18.89 -3.51
C THR A 172 -5.63 17.42 -3.53
N ILE A 173 -5.78 16.84 -4.71
CA ILE A 173 -5.95 15.39 -4.89
C ILE A 173 -4.61 14.74 -5.28
N ALA A 174 -3.69 15.49 -5.90
CA ALA A 174 -2.37 14.99 -6.29
C ALA A 174 -1.28 16.08 -6.28
N LEU A 175 -0.02 15.68 -6.01
CA LEU A 175 1.13 16.61 -6.02
C LEU A 175 1.72 16.81 -7.42
N SER A 176 1.74 15.76 -8.24
CA SER A 176 2.16 15.85 -9.63
C SER A 176 0.98 15.60 -10.55
N VAL A 177 0.67 16.56 -11.40
CA VAL A 177 -0.01 16.33 -12.68
C VAL A 177 1.08 16.06 -13.73
N GLU A 178 2.00 15.14 -13.44
CA GLU A 178 3.07 14.82 -14.39
C GLU A 178 2.61 13.71 -15.35
N PRO A 179 2.92 13.84 -16.65
CA PRO A 179 2.09 13.32 -17.72
C PRO A 179 2.52 11.92 -18.17
N TRP A 180 2.67 10.94 -17.27
CA TRP A 180 3.03 9.58 -17.72
C TRP A 180 1.85 8.77 -18.30
N ALA A 181 0.63 9.35 -18.25
CA ALA A 181 -0.56 8.82 -18.93
C ALA A 181 -1.16 9.80 -19.97
N GLU A 182 -0.54 10.98 -20.18
CA GLU A 182 -1.22 12.11 -20.81
C GLU A 182 -0.83 12.40 -22.27
N GLY A 183 0.12 11.67 -22.85
CA GLY A 183 0.37 11.75 -24.31
C GLY A 183 -0.82 11.27 -25.16
N ARG A 184 -1.74 10.47 -24.58
CA ARG A 184 -2.92 9.93 -25.28
C ARG A 184 -4.26 10.39 -24.71
N TRP A 185 -4.29 11.02 -23.53
CA TRP A 185 -5.53 11.45 -22.87
C TRP A 185 -5.86 12.93 -23.04
N GLN A 186 -4.90 13.86 -23.07
CA GLN A 186 -5.24 15.28 -23.22
C GLN A 186 -5.71 15.64 -24.64
N ILE A 187 -5.08 15.08 -25.69
CA ILE A 187 -5.51 15.26 -27.09
C ILE A 187 -6.85 14.55 -27.36
N LYS A 188 -7.14 13.45 -26.66
CA LYS A 188 -8.46 12.81 -26.68
C LYS A 188 -9.48 13.58 -25.85
N GLY A 189 -9.09 14.23 -24.76
CA GLY A 189 -9.98 14.91 -23.81
C GLY A 189 -10.76 16.05 -24.44
N TRP A 190 -10.10 16.95 -25.19
CA TRP A 190 -10.80 18.03 -25.88
C TRP A 190 -11.64 17.53 -27.06
N ARG A 191 -11.14 16.56 -27.85
CA ARG A 191 -11.91 15.94 -28.95
C ARG A 191 -13.11 15.15 -28.44
N ASN A 192 -12.99 14.48 -27.31
CA ASN A 192 -14.07 13.75 -26.65
C ASN A 192 -15.06 14.71 -25.99
N ARG A 193 -14.62 15.83 -25.41
CA ARG A 193 -15.50 16.90 -24.93
C ARG A 193 -16.27 17.56 -26.08
N LEU A 194 -15.61 17.82 -27.21
CA LEU A 194 -16.25 18.37 -28.41
C LEU A 194 -17.24 17.37 -29.03
N ARG A 195 -16.88 16.08 -29.12
CA ARG A 195 -17.78 15.01 -29.57
C ARG A 195 -18.94 14.78 -28.61
N ALA A 196 -18.72 14.90 -27.30
CA ALA A 196 -19.76 14.82 -26.29
C ALA A 196 -20.73 15.99 -26.38
N ALA A 197 -20.22 17.22 -26.55
CA ALA A 197 -21.03 18.41 -26.78
C ALA A 197 -21.84 18.30 -28.08
N LEU A 198 -21.23 17.80 -29.16
CA LEU A 198 -21.91 17.52 -30.43
C LEU A 198 -22.98 16.42 -30.31
N ARG A 199 -22.72 15.35 -29.56
CA ARG A 199 -23.71 14.29 -29.29
C ARG A 199 -24.87 14.78 -28.44
N LEU A 200 -24.59 15.61 -27.44
CA LEU A 200 -25.61 16.25 -26.60
C LEU A 200 -26.48 17.19 -27.44
N ALA A 201 -25.86 18.00 -28.31
CA ALA A 201 -26.57 18.94 -29.19
C ALA A 201 -27.38 18.24 -30.31
N LEU A 202 -26.89 17.14 -30.87
CA LEU A 202 -27.56 16.44 -32.00
C LEU A 202 -28.54 15.34 -31.57
N LYS A 203 -28.33 14.71 -30.41
CA LYS A 203 -29.08 13.51 -29.98
C LYS A 203 -29.69 13.63 -28.58
N GLY A 204 -29.52 14.75 -27.88
CA GLY A 204 -30.06 14.96 -26.52
C GLY A 204 -29.47 14.03 -25.45
N ALA A 205 -28.48 13.20 -25.79
CA ALA A 205 -27.89 12.22 -24.88
C ALA A 205 -26.55 12.74 -24.36
N ALA A 206 -26.45 12.94 -23.05
CA ALA A 206 -25.17 13.19 -22.40
C ALA A 206 -24.22 12.00 -22.65
N PRO A 207 -22.90 12.24 -22.80
CA PRO A 207 -21.95 11.15 -22.81
C PRO A 207 -22.15 10.34 -21.52
N VAL A 208 -22.49 9.06 -21.65
CA VAL A 208 -22.41 8.11 -20.55
C VAL A 208 -20.93 8.08 -20.18
N ALA A 209 -20.57 8.72 -19.07
CA ALA A 209 -19.27 8.52 -18.48
C ALA A 209 -19.11 7.00 -18.31
N PRO A 210 -17.97 6.39 -18.69
CA PRO A 210 -17.74 5.00 -18.31
C PRO A 210 -18.06 4.89 -16.81
N PRO A 211 -18.76 3.84 -16.35
CA PRO A 211 -19.11 3.72 -14.95
C PRO A 211 -17.87 3.99 -14.12
N CYS A 212 -17.87 5.08 -13.36
CA CYS A 212 -16.79 5.37 -12.44
C CYS A 212 -16.89 4.29 -11.36
N THR A 213 -16.14 3.21 -11.53
CA THR A 213 -16.09 2.12 -10.55
C THR A 213 -15.39 2.55 -9.28
N HIS A 214 -14.60 3.62 -9.33
CA HIS A 214 -13.88 4.18 -8.20
C HIS A 214 -13.97 5.71 -8.17
N TYR A 215 -14.35 6.24 -7.01
CA TYR A 215 -14.46 7.67 -6.81
C TYR A 215 -13.17 8.18 -6.17
N ALA A 216 -12.25 8.75 -6.96
CA ALA A 216 -11.08 9.46 -6.44
C ALA A 216 -11.49 10.87 -5.97
N TRP A 217 -11.98 10.98 -4.74
CA TRP A 217 -12.54 12.23 -4.19
C TRP A 217 -11.77 12.77 -2.97
N GLU A 218 -10.84 11.99 -2.40
CA GLU A 218 -10.19 12.40 -1.16
C GLU A 218 -9.25 13.58 -1.40
N ARG A 219 -9.69 14.75 -0.93
CA ARG A 219 -8.93 15.99 -0.98
C ARG A 219 -7.99 16.06 0.23
N GLN A 220 -6.70 16.03 -0.05
CA GLN A 220 -5.61 16.21 0.91
C GLN A 220 -5.50 17.69 1.29
N LYS A 221 -5.87 18.02 2.54
CA LYS A 221 -5.97 19.39 3.03
C LYS A 221 -5.71 19.46 4.54
N ASN A 222 -5.30 20.63 5.02
CA ASN A 222 -5.13 20.98 6.45
C ASN A 222 -4.00 20.23 7.15
N TYR A 223 -2.99 19.83 6.39
CA TYR A 223 -1.73 19.34 6.92
C TYR A 223 -0.59 19.60 5.93
N ALA A 224 0.66 19.54 6.38
CA ALA A 224 1.83 19.40 5.52
C ALA A 224 2.75 18.28 6.03
N LEU A 225 3.16 17.38 5.14
CA LEU A 225 3.98 16.20 5.45
C LEU A 225 5.29 16.27 4.67
N PHE A 226 6.38 16.56 5.38
CA PHE A 226 7.72 16.59 4.83
C PHE A 226 8.55 15.44 5.37
N GLN A 227 9.46 14.94 4.55
CA GLN A 227 10.41 13.90 4.91
C GLN A 227 11.81 14.30 4.45
N GLU A 228 12.82 13.91 5.20
CA GLU A 228 14.23 14.06 4.86
C GLU A 228 14.53 13.37 3.52
N PHE A 229 15.25 14.09 2.65
CA PHE A 229 15.76 13.50 1.42
C PHE A 229 17.07 12.75 1.70
N LEU A 230 17.14 11.48 1.31
CA LEU A 230 18.33 10.64 1.45
C LEU A 230 19.03 10.47 0.09
N PRO A 231 20.10 11.23 -0.19
CA PRO A 231 20.85 11.09 -1.44
C PRO A 231 21.58 9.74 -1.52
N GLY A 232 21.97 9.34 -2.72
CA GLY A 232 22.78 8.13 -2.94
C GLY A 232 22.00 6.82 -3.04
N ASN A 233 20.67 6.86 -2.96
CA ASN A 233 19.81 5.68 -3.17
C ASN A 233 19.42 5.56 -4.65
N ALA A 234 20.10 4.70 -5.41
CA ALA A 234 19.79 4.42 -6.83
C ALA A 234 18.61 3.44 -7.01
N TRP A 235 18.20 2.79 -5.92
CA TRP A 235 17.04 1.91 -5.81
C TRP A 235 16.50 1.99 -4.38
N ASP A 236 15.29 1.49 -4.18
CA ASP A 236 14.88 1.01 -2.87
C ASP A 236 14.94 -0.53 -2.82
N THR A 237 15.04 -1.06 -1.61
CA THR A 237 14.94 -2.51 -1.37
C THR A 237 13.56 -2.79 -0.81
N ARG A 238 12.75 -3.59 -1.50
CA ARG A 238 11.45 -4.02 -1.00
C ARG A 238 11.55 -5.43 -0.47
N VAL A 239 11.13 -5.61 0.79
CA VAL A 239 10.97 -6.93 1.38
C VAL A 239 9.53 -7.09 1.86
N THR A 240 8.87 -8.13 1.39
CA THR A 240 7.53 -8.55 1.79
C THR A 240 7.64 -9.67 2.82
N VAL A 241 7.18 -9.43 4.04
CA VAL A 241 7.10 -10.41 5.12
C VAL A 241 5.68 -10.97 5.20
N ILE A 242 5.52 -12.29 5.24
CA ILE A 242 4.25 -13.01 5.44
C ILE A 242 4.51 -14.13 6.45
N GLY A 243 3.99 -13.97 7.67
CA GLY A 243 4.33 -14.88 8.77
C GLY A 243 5.85 -14.91 9.02
N ASN A 244 6.46 -16.08 8.87
CA ASN A 244 7.91 -16.26 9.01
C ASN A 244 8.67 -16.25 7.67
N ARG A 245 8.04 -15.88 6.56
CA ARG A 245 8.67 -15.82 5.23
C ARG A 245 8.94 -14.38 4.80
N ALA A 246 10.07 -14.12 4.16
CA ALA A 246 10.45 -12.84 3.58
C ALA A 246 10.83 -12.98 2.10
N PHE A 247 10.26 -12.14 1.25
CA PHE A 247 10.49 -12.09 -0.20
C PHE A 247 11.09 -10.74 -0.55
N GLY A 248 12.26 -10.71 -1.19
CA GLY A 248 13.04 -9.48 -1.36
C GLY A 248 13.43 -9.22 -2.81
N PHE A 249 13.33 -7.96 -3.22
CA PHE A 249 13.80 -7.49 -4.53
C PHE A 249 14.18 -6.01 -4.47
N ARG A 250 15.02 -5.56 -5.42
CA ARG A 250 15.34 -4.14 -5.60
C ARG A 250 14.41 -3.51 -6.62
N ARG A 251 14.05 -2.24 -6.43
CA ARG A 251 13.37 -1.44 -7.45
C ARG A 251 14.22 -0.25 -7.82
N PHE A 252 14.66 -0.20 -9.07
CA PHE A 252 15.50 0.90 -9.53
C PHE A 252 14.71 2.18 -9.72
N ASN A 253 15.37 3.31 -9.48
CA ASN A 253 14.84 4.63 -9.77
C ASN A 253 14.48 4.77 -11.26
N ARG A 254 13.50 5.65 -11.53
CA ARG A 254 13.20 6.07 -12.90
C ARG A 254 14.37 6.90 -13.43
N GLU A 255 14.52 6.93 -14.74
CA GLU A 255 15.56 7.75 -15.36
C GLU A 255 15.35 9.24 -15.03
N GLY A 256 16.39 9.89 -14.50
CA GLY A 256 16.32 11.31 -14.09
C GLY A 256 15.47 11.60 -12.85
N ASP A 257 15.00 10.59 -12.12
CA ASP A 257 14.13 10.71 -10.95
C ASP A 257 14.77 10.06 -9.72
N PHE A 258 14.42 10.51 -8.52
CA PHE A 258 14.84 9.88 -7.25
C PHE A 258 13.88 8.78 -6.79
N ARG A 259 12.73 8.60 -7.46
CA ARG A 259 11.67 7.68 -7.06
C ARG A 259 11.83 6.32 -7.76
N ALA A 260 11.83 5.25 -6.95
CA ALA A 260 11.86 3.86 -7.41
C ALA A 260 10.47 3.25 -7.65
N SER A 261 9.52 3.50 -6.76
CA SER A 261 8.18 2.91 -6.84
C SER A 261 7.47 3.28 -8.17
N GLY A 262 6.84 2.31 -8.81
CA GLY A 262 6.18 2.48 -10.11
C GLY A 262 7.11 2.60 -11.32
N SER A 263 8.43 2.40 -11.18
CA SER A 263 9.36 2.38 -12.32
C SER A 263 9.18 1.16 -13.23
N GLY A 264 8.67 0.05 -12.68
CA GLY A 264 8.60 -1.25 -13.36
C GLY A 264 9.96 -1.96 -13.52
N ARG A 265 11.04 -1.38 -12.98
CA ARG A 265 12.40 -1.91 -13.07
C ARG A 265 12.74 -2.67 -11.78
N ILE A 266 12.46 -3.96 -11.77
CA ILE A 266 12.65 -4.84 -10.61
C ILE A 266 13.83 -5.77 -10.87
N ASP A 267 14.65 -5.96 -9.85
CA ASP A 267 15.71 -6.98 -9.82
C ASP A 267 15.46 -7.95 -8.67
N HIS A 268 15.27 -9.20 -9.04
CA HIS A 268 14.91 -10.33 -8.17
C HIS A 268 16.12 -11.18 -7.76
N ASP A 269 17.36 -10.75 -8.03
CA ASP A 269 18.55 -11.46 -7.57
C ASP A 269 18.66 -11.42 -6.04
N PRO A 270 18.49 -12.55 -5.32
CA PRO A 270 18.51 -12.57 -3.86
C PRO A 270 19.89 -12.26 -3.28
N SER A 271 20.98 -12.45 -4.05
CA SER A 271 22.34 -12.12 -3.61
C SER A 271 22.55 -10.61 -3.44
N GLN A 272 21.65 -9.80 -4.00
CA GLN A 272 21.69 -8.34 -3.94
C GLN A 272 20.89 -7.75 -2.76
N ILE A 273 20.24 -8.60 -1.97
CA ILE A 273 19.43 -8.18 -0.83
C ILE A 273 20.25 -8.34 0.45
N ASP A 274 20.51 -7.22 1.13
CA ASP A 274 21.31 -7.21 2.36
C ASP A 274 20.55 -7.95 3.50
N PRO A 275 21.14 -8.99 4.12
CA PRO A 275 20.53 -9.71 5.23
C PRO A 275 20.16 -8.84 6.43
N ARG A 276 20.87 -7.72 6.66
CA ARG A 276 20.54 -6.77 7.73
C ARG A 276 19.16 -6.16 7.50
N PHE A 277 18.80 -5.88 6.24
CA PHE A 277 17.48 -5.36 5.91
C PHE A 277 16.39 -6.43 6.08
N ILE A 278 16.69 -7.69 5.76
CA ILE A 278 15.76 -8.82 6.00
C ILE A 278 15.48 -8.96 7.50
N GLY A 279 16.51 -8.98 8.35
CA GLY A 279 16.34 -9.01 9.81
C GLY A 279 15.51 -7.84 10.33
N LEU A 280 15.78 -6.61 9.85
CA LEU A 280 14.99 -5.42 10.19
C LEU A 280 13.51 -5.58 9.82
N THR A 281 13.21 -6.16 8.65
CA THR A 281 11.83 -6.34 8.19
C THR A 281 11.04 -7.31 9.07
N PHE A 282 11.65 -8.42 9.50
CA PHE A 282 11.05 -9.34 10.47
C PHE A 282 10.84 -8.68 11.83
N ALA A 283 11.82 -7.90 12.31
CA ALA A 283 11.69 -7.17 13.57
C ALA A 283 10.52 -6.18 13.55
N ILE A 284 10.34 -5.45 12.45
CA ILE A 284 9.22 -4.53 12.27
C ILE A 284 7.89 -5.29 12.21
N ALA A 285 7.78 -6.32 11.37
CA ALA A 285 6.56 -7.09 11.22
C ALA A 285 6.13 -7.72 12.55
N SER A 286 7.08 -8.26 13.32
CA SER A 286 6.83 -8.82 14.64
C SER A 286 6.42 -7.75 15.66
N LYS A 287 7.14 -6.63 15.72
CA LYS A 287 6.86 -5.50 16.63
C LYS A 287 5.48 -4.89 16.41
N LEU A 288 5.07 -4.78 15.15
CA LEU A 288 3.77 -4.26 14.73
C LEU A 288 2.69 -5.36 14.66
N LYS A 289 3.04 -6.63 14.91
CA LYS A 289 2.15 -7.80 14.88
C LYS A 289 1.40 -7.96 13.55
N MET A 290 2.06 -7.65 12.44
CA MET A 290 1.45 -7.68 11.12
C MET A 290 1.35 -9.10 10.57
N GLN A 291 0.25 -9.42 9.88
CA GLN A 291 0.07 -10.67 9.16
C GLN A 291 0.91 -10.72 7.87
N SER A 292 0.95 -9.59 7.16
CA SER A 292 1.64 -9.40 5.90
C SER A 292 2.07 -7.95 5.77
N CYS A 293 3.31 -7.71 5.37
CA CYS A 293 3.84 -6.36 5.25
C CYS A 293 4.96 -6.29 4.19
N ALA A 294 4.74 -5.51 3.13
CA ALA A 294 5.84 -5.04 2.28
C ALA A 294 6.43 -3.75 2.86
N ILE A 295 7.74 -3.76 2.99
CA ILE A 295 8.53 -2.72 3.63
C ILE A 295 9.51 -2.17 2.59
N ASP A 296 9.49 -0.85 2.41
CA ASP A 296 10.34 -0.13 1.47
C ASP A 296 11.55 0.44 2.20
N GLY A 297 12.73 -0.10 1.91
CA GLY A 297 14.01 0.26 2.52
C GLY A 297 14.83 1.23 1.69
N LEU A 298 15.43 2.20 2.36
CA LEU A 298 16.48 3.08 1.86
C LEU A 298 17.70 2.98 2.76
N TRP A 299 18.79 3.63 2.35
CA TRP A 299 20.02 3.72 3.11
C TRP A 299 20.33 5.16 3.50
N ARG A 300 20.64 5.36 4.78
CA ARG A 300 21.25 6.58 5.32
C ARG A 300 22.73 6.27 5.56
N GLY A 301 23.56 6.49 4.54
CA GLY A 301 24.92 5.95 4.54
C GLY A 301 24.87 4.42 4.55
N GLU A 302 25.36 3.79 5.63
CA GLU A 302 25.32 2.33 5.80
C GLU A 302 24.16 1.84 6.68
N GLU A 303 23.33 2.74 7.20
CA GLU A 303 22.19 2.41 8.05
C GLU A 303 20.94 2.13 7.19
N PRO A 304 20.31 0.96 7.31
CA PRO A 304 19.04 0.70 6.66
C PRO A 304 17.90 1.45 7.37
N VAL A 305 17.09 2.16 6.60
CA VAL A 305 15.93 2.92 7.11
C VAL A 305 14.68 2.61 6.28
N VAL A 306 13.51 2.75 6.90
CA VAL A 306 12.22 2.43 6.31
C VAL A 306 11.53 3.69 5.82
N ALA A 307 11.20 3.70 4.53
CA ALA A 307 10.49 4.81 3.88
C ALA A 307 8.97 4.69 4.00
N GLU A 308 8.44 3.47 3.90
CA GLU A 308 7.01 3.17 3.86
C GLU A 308 6.75 1.69 4.20
N ILE A 309 5.60 1.40 4.80
CA ILE A 309 5.07 0.04 4.93
C ILE A 309 3.68 -0.08 4.31
N THR A 310 3.37 -1.24 3.75
CA THR A 310 2.06 -1.55 3.18
C THR A 310 1.69 -3.00 3.42
N TYR A 311 0.44 -3.28 3.75
CA TYR A 311 0.01 -4.67 3.96
C TYR A 311 -0.19 -5.44 2.63
N THR A 312 -0.47 -4.70 1.56
CA THR A 312 -0.72 -5.23 0.22
C THR A 312 0.27 -4.69 -0.79
N TYR A 313 0.47 -5.44 -1.86
CA TYR A 313 1.53 -5.26 -2.85
C TYR A 313 1.10 -5.94 -4.14
N VAL A 314 1.92 -5.80 -5.18
CA VAL A 314 1.72 -6.49 -6.46
C VAL A 314 2.12 -7.96 -6.29
N SER A 315 1.17 -8.88 -6.35
CA SER A 315 1.38 -10.28 -6.00
C SER A 315 2.35 -10.98 -6.93
N TYR A 316 2.26 -10.70 -8.24
CA TYR A 316 3.22 -11.28 -9.18
C TYR A 316 4.66 -10.83 -8.93
N ALA A 317 4.89 -9.60 -8.44
CA ALA A 317 6.25 -9.15 -8.15
C ALA A 317 6.87 -9.93 -6.99
N VAL A 318 6.06 -10.40 -6.04
CA VAL A 318 6.47 -11.30 -4.96
C VAL A 318 6.67 -12.73 -5.48
N HIS A 319 5.71 -13.25 -6.25
CA HIS A 319 5.80 -14.58 -6.85
C HIS A 319 7.05 -14.74 -7.74
N ASP A 320 7.40 -13.71 -8.51
CA ASP A 320 8.54 -13.73 -9.43
C ASP A 320 9.90 -13.79 -8.69
N CYS A 321 9.94 -13.66 -7.35
CA CYS A 321 11.14 -13.96 -6.55
C CYS A 321 11.52 -15.45 -6.71
N PRO A 322 12.81 -15.80 -6.90
CA PRO A 322 13.25 -17.19 -7.10
C PRO A 322 13.18 -18.05 -5.84
N GLY A 323 12.82 -17.46 -4.70
CA GLY A 323 12.76 -18.09 -3.39
C GLY A 323 12.44 -17.05 -2.32
N HIS A 324 12.54 -17.46 -1.07
CA HIS A 324 12.31 -16.61 0.09
C HIS A 324 13.18 -17.02 1.27
N TRP A 325 13.38 -16.10 2.21
CA TRP A 325 14.01 -16.40 3.50
C TRP A 325 12.94 -16.82 4.49
N GLU A 326 13.17 -17.93 5.19
CA GLU A 326 12.40 -18.32 6.35
C GLU A 326 13.16 -17.99 7.64
N LEU A 327 12.46 -17.31 8.55
CA LEU A 327 12.96 -17.07 9.90
C LEU A 327 12.64 -18.26 10.80
N GLN A 328 13.69 -18.77 11.46
CA GLN A 328 13.58 -19.77 12.51
C GLN A 328 14.02 -19.15 13.84
N GLY A 329 13.09 -19.04 14.80
CA GLY A 329 13.34 -18.37 16.09
C GLY A 329 12.77 -16.95 16.12
N GLY A 330 13.38 -16.08 16.93
CA GLY A 330 12.98 -14.69 17.07
C GLY A 330 13.54 -13.78 15.96
N PRO A 331 12.98 -12.58 15.76
CA PRO A 331 13.46 -11.63 14.75
C PRO A 331 14.84 -11.02 15.07
N GLU A 332 15.33 -11.15 16.30
CA GLU A 332 16.62 -10.59 16.74
C GLU A 332 17.77 -11.61 16.69
N ASP A 333 17.47 -12.88 16.98
CA ASP A 333 18.45 -13.96 17.16
C ASP A 333 18.20 -15.18 16.26
N GLY A 334 17.10 -15.17 15.51
CA GLY A 334 16.69 -16.27 14.66
C GLY A 334 17.57 -16.44 13.43
N ALA A 335 17.68 -17.69 12.97
CA ALA A 335 18.40 -18.03 11.76
C ALA A 335 17.53 -17.77 10.51
N LEU A 336 18.15 -17.19 9.48
CA LEU A 336 17.54 -17.05 8.16
C LEU A 336 17.97 -18.24 7.29
N THR A 337 17.00 -19.02 6.81
CA THR A 337 17.23 -20.11 5.86
C THR A 337 16.64 -19.74 4.51
N TRP A 338 17.41 -19.91 3.44
CA TRP A 338 16.89 -19.70 2.09
C TRP A 338 16.12 -20.92 1.60
N VAL A 339 14.90 -20.69 1.10
CA VAL A 339 14.05 -21.69 0.46
C VAL A 339 13.89 -21.31 -1.00
N ALA A 340 14.43 -22.14 -1.90
CA ALA A 340 14.31 -21.94 -3.34
C ALA A 340 12.91 -22.36 -3.83
N GLY A 341 12.39 -21.64 -4.82
CA GLY A 341 11.09 -21.88 -5.43
C GLY A 341 10.17 -20.67 -5.33
N HIS A 342 9.45 -20.43 -6.41
CA HIS A 342 8.40 -19.41 -6.45
C HIS A 342 7.26 -19.79 -5.51
N MET A 343 6.67 -18.80 -4.85
CA MET A 343 5.50 -18.97 -3.99
C MET A 343 4.57 -17.80 -4.20
N TRP A 344 3.28 -18.07 -4.39
CA TRP A 344 2.29 -16.99 -4.38
C TRP A 344 2.13 -16.44 -2.96
N PRO A 345 2.15 -15.12 -2.76
CA PRO A 345 1.93 -14.56 -1.43
C PRO A 345 0.55 -14.95 -0.88
N GLU A 346 -0.46 -15.15 -1.72
CA GLU A 346 -1.78 -15.63 -1.32
C GLU A 346 -1.76 -17.01 -0.67
N GLU A 347 -0.88 -17.91 -1.14
CA GLU A 347 -0.71 -19.24 -0.55
C GLU A 347 -0.15 -19.11 0.88
N ALA A 348 0.91 -18.30 1.06
CA ALA A 348 1.49 -18.03 2.37
C ALA A 348 0.48 -17.37 3.33
N GLN A 349 -0.33 -16.42 2.83
CA GLN A 349 -1.38 -15.76 3.61
C GLN A 349 -2.46 -16.75 4.07
N VAL A 350 -2.91 -17.65 3.19
CA VAL A 350 -3.91 -18.67 3.55
C VAL A 350 -3.35 -19.67 4.55
N GLN A 351 -2.11 -20.11 4.40
CA GLN A 351 -1.45 -21.01 5.36
C GLN A 351 -1.48 -20.41 6.78
N ASP A 352 -1.06 -19.16 6.93
CA ASP A 352 -1.06 -18.48 8.23
C ASP A 352 -2.47 -18.20 8.76
N PHE A 353 -3.40 -17.86 7.87
CA PHE A 353 -4.79 -17.60 8.23
C PHE A 353 -5.51 -18.86 8.72
N LEU A 354 -5.27 -20.02 8.09
CA LEU A 354 -5.81 -21.31 8.53
C LEU A 354 -5.33 -21.69 9.93
N VAL A 355 -4.06 -21.45 10.26
CA VAL A 355 -3.53 -21.68 11.62
C VAL A 355 -4.28 -20.82 12.64
N ARG A 356 -4.59 -19.56 12.31
CA ARG A 356 -5.39 -18.68 13.18
C ARG A 356 -6.82 -19.18 13.35
N LEU A 357 -7.45 -19.63 12.26
CA LEU A 357 -8.80 -20.20 12.30
C LEU A 357 -8.83 -21.46 13.17
N GLN A 358 -7.86 -22.37 13.00
CA GLN A 358 -7.75 -23.58 13.82
C GLN A 358 -7.59 -23.23 15.30
N ARG A 359 -6.75 -22.25 15.67
CA ARG A 359 -6.61 -21.84 17.08
C ARG A 359 -7.90 -21.27 17.69
N ARG A 360 -8.78 -20.69 16.86
CA ARG A 360 -10.03 -20.05 17.30
C ARG A 360 -11.20 -21.03 17.40
N TRP A 361 -11.23 -22.03 16.52
CA TRP A 361 -12.37 -22.93 16.27
C TRP A 361 -12.06 -24.42 16.49
N ALA A 362 -10.81 -24.78 16.83
CA ALA A 362 -10.51 -26.07 17.47
C ALA A 362 -11.09 -26.08 18.89
#